data_AF-A0A350CEZ7-F1
#
_entry.id   AF-A0A350CEZ7-F1
#
_cell.length_a   1.000
_cell.length_b   1.000
_cell.length_c   1.000
_cell.angle_alpha   90.00
_cell.angle_beta   90.00
_cell.angle_gamma   90.00
#
_symmetry.space_group_name_H-M   'P 1'
#
loop_
_entity.id
_entity.type
_entity.pdbx_description
1 polymer ?
#
loop_
_entity_poly.entity_id
_entity_poly.type
_entity_poly.pdbx_seq_one_letter_code
_entity_poly.pdbx_strand_id
1 'polypeptide(L)'
;MLIDSLQSTGTAIPGNAPYRVDNRLGSTEPRLTASGFGYALADGTSANPFFQTHSVPHGYREYFSRAPFLDGTLGPEDAETPVEFVVSPWEMTTPWREVGLLAALGWGLAWISRLRGRPVAR
;
A
#
# COMPACT_ATOMS: atom_id res chain seq x y z
N MET A 1 14.76 3.38 8.10
CA MET A 1 13.96 4.47 7.51
C MET A 1 12.49 4.16 7.76
N LEU A 2 11.73 5.13 8.26
CA LEU A 2 10.30 5.01 8.45
C LEU A 2 9.61 6.05 7.57
N ILE A 3 8.56 5.63 6.89
CA ILE A 3 7.67 6.55 6.17
C ILE A 3 6.88 7.33 7.22
N ASP A 4 7.00 8.66 7.16
CA ASP A 4 6.28 9.58 8.04
C ASP A 4 4.93 9.99 7.44
N SER A 5 4.92 10.26 6.13
CA SER A 5 3.70 10.64 5.41
C SER A 5 3.77 10.29 3.93
N LEU A 6 2.60 10.13 3.31
CA LEU A 6 2.47 9.97 1.85
C LEU A 6 2.32 11.34 1.19
N GLN A 7 2.93 11.50 0.02
CA GLN A 7 2.73 12.68 -0.81
C GLN A 7 1.30 12.71 -1.34
N SER A 8 0.68 13.88 -1.41
CA SER A 8 -0.67 13.99 -1.98
C SER A 8 -0.67 13.62 -3.47
N THR A 9 -1.64 12.79 -3.88
CA THR A 9 -1.86 12.49 -5.31
C THR A 9 -2.01 13.77 -6.12
N GLY A 10 -1.40 13.82 -7.30
CA GLY A 10 -1.42 14.97 -8.19
C GLY A 10 -0.42 16.08 -7.82
N THR A 11 0.45 15.84 -6.83
CA THR A 11 1.55 16.74 -6.46
C THR A 11 2.90 16.01 -6.55
N ALA A 12 3.99 16.75 -6.75
CA ALA A 12 5.34 16.17 -6.73
C ALA A 12 5.83 16.06 -5.28
N ILE A 13 6.72 15.09 -5.01
CA ILE A 13 7.55 15.17 -3.80
C ILE A 13 8.50 16.38 -3.91
N PRO A 14 8.99 16.95 -2.80
CA PRO A 14 9.95 18.04 -2.85
C PRO A 14 11.18 17.72 -3.71
N GLY A 15 11.59 18.65 -4.59
CA GLY A 15 12.73 18.49 -5.51
C GLY A 15 12.41 17.72 -6.81
N ASN A 16 11.31 16.97 -6.83
CA ASN A 16 10.94 16.14 -7.99
C ASN A 16 9.91 16.83 -8.90
N ALA A 17 9.66 18.13 -8.79
CA ALA A 17 8.76 18.79 -9.74
C ALA A 17 9.42 18.82 -11.14
N PRO A 18 8.64 18.65 -12.22
CA PRO A 18 7.17 18.67 -12.30
C PRO A 18 6.49 17.28 -12.19
N TYR A 19 7.21 16.24 -11.75
CA TYR A 19 6.73 14.85 -11.77
C TYR A 19 5.77 14.57 -10.60
N ARG A 20 4.48 14.61 -10.88
CA ARG A 20 3.40 14.39 -9.91
C ARG A 20 3.17 12.90 -9.66
N VAL A 21 2.95 12.53 -8.41
CA VAL A 21 2.67 11.13 -8.03
C VAL A 21 1.19 10.79 -8.19
N ASP A 22 0.90 9.51 -8.46
CA ASP A 22 -0.47 8.99 -8.45
C ASP A 22 -0.75 8.05 -7.26
N ASN A 23 0.30 7.56 -6.60
CA ASN A 23 0.26 6.62 -5.47
C ASN A 23 -0.50 5.34 -5.79
N ARG A 24 -0.50 4.89 -7.05
CA ARG A 24 -1.19 3.67 -7.47
C ARG A 24 -0.29 2.45 -7.32
N LEU A 25 -0.84 1.40 -6.69
CA LEU A 25 -0.26 0.06 -6.63
C LEU A 25 -1.12 -0.92 -7.41
N GLY A 26 -0.51 -1.66 -8.32
CA GLY A 26 -1.14 -2.62 -9.21
C GLY A 26 -1.09 -4.07 -8.72
N SER A 27 -2.08 -4.86 -9.11
CA SER A 27 -2.13 -6.32 -8.87
C SER A 27 -1.45 -7.15 -9.98
N THR A 28 -0.90 -6.51 -11.00
CA THR A 28 -0.09 -7.12 -12.07
C THR A 28 1.15 -6.27 -12.35
N GLU A 29 2.19 -6.86 -12.94
CA GLU A 29 3.35 -6.10 -13.40
C GLU A 29 3.00 -5.19 -14.59
N PRO A 30 3.59 -3.98 -14.68
CA PRO A 30 4.31 -3.30 -13.60
C PRO A 30 3.35 -2.82 -12.49
N ARG A 31 3.78 -3.00 -11.23
CA ARG A 31 3.05 -2.68 -9.99
C ARG A 31 2.94 -1.18 -9.72
N LEU A 32 3.83 -0.38 -10.31
CA LEU A 32 3.82 1.08 -10.22
C LEU A 32 3.60 1.66 -11.62
N THR A 33 3.03 2.86 -11.65
CA THR A 33 2.97 3.66 -12.89
C THR A 33 4.25 4.47 -13.05
N ALA A 34 4.37 5.20 -14.16
CA ALA A 34 5.44 6.18 -14.35
C ALA A 34 5.32 7.41 -13.42
N SER A 35 4.16 7.63 -12.81
CA SER A 35 3.94 8.72 -11.83
C SER A 35 4.49 8.35 -10.45
N GLY A 36 4.45 7.06 -10.11
CA GLY A 36 5.05 6.52 -8.90
C GLY A 36 4.25 6.68 -7.61
N PHE A 37 4.91 6.35 -6.51
CA PHE A 37 4.38 6.32 -5.16
C PHE A 37 5.25 7.19 -4.24
N GLY A 38 4.82 8.42 -3.98
CA GLY A 38 5.62 9.41 -3.26
C GLY A 38 5.42 9.37 -1.75
N TYR A 39 6.51 9.49 -0.99
CA TYR A 39 6.45 9.56 0.47
C TYR A 39 7.61 10.37 1.07
N ALA A 40 7.36 10.92 2.25
CA ALA A 40 8.36 11.57 3.09
C ALA A 40 8.86 10.59 4.16
N LEU A 41 10.15 10.65 4.44
CA LEU A 41 10.80 9.89 5.50
C LEU A 41 10.95 10.75 6.76
N ALA A 42 10.98 10.10 7.91
CA ALA A 42 11.10 10.78 9.21
C ALA A 42 12.41 11.59 9.40
N ASP A 43 13.41 11.40 8.54
CA ASP A 43 14.66 12.17 8.53
C ASP A 43 14.60 13.44 7.66
N GLY A 44 13.42 13.75 7.09
CA GLY A 44 13.19 14.92 6.25
C GLY A 44 13.54 14.71 4.77
N THR A 45 13.95 13.51 4.37
CA THR A 45 14.14 13.15 2.95
C THR A 45 12.84 12.68 2.32
N SER A 46 12.78 12.62 0.99
CA SER A 46 11.61 12.15 0.25
C SER A 46 12.02 11.15 -0.82
N ALA A 47 11.12 10.22 -1.13
CA ALA A 47 11.33 9.23 -2.17
C ALA A 47 10.08 9.02 -3.02
N ASN A 48 10.31 8.70 -4.28
CA ASN A 48 9.28 8.32 -5.25
C ASN A 48 9.79 7.14 -6.08
N PRO A 49 9.53 5.89 -5.67
CA PRO A 49 9.61 4.74 -6.55
C PRO A 49 8.56 4.82 -7.66
N PHE A 50 8.97 4.52 -8.89
CA PHE A 50 8.12 4.53 -10.09
C PHE A 50 8.60 3.50 -11.12
N PHE A 51 7.77 3.21 -12.12
CA PHE A 51 8.17 2.38 -13.26
C PHE A 51 8.59 3.26 -14.44
N GLN A 52 9.87 3.22 -14.81
CA GLN A 52 10.39 4.05 -15.89
C GLN A 52 10.01 3.48 -17.26
N THR A 53 9.26 4.28 -18.02
CA THR A 53 8.80 3.95 -19.39
C THR A 53 9.47 4.78 -20.49
N HIS A 54 10.22 5.82 -20.12
CA HIS A 54 10.75 6.83 -21.06
C HIS A 54 12.18 6.53 -21.55
N SER A 55 12.80 5.44 -21.10
CA SER A 55 14.16 5.05 -21.45
C SER A 55 14.30 3.54 -21.40
N VAL A 56 15.17 2.97 -22.24
CA VAL A 56 15.44 1.53 -22.32
C VAL A 56 16.77 1.23 -21.60
N PRO A 57 16.85 0.18 -20.75
CA PRO A 57 15.79 -0.77 -20.41
C PRO A 57 14.72 -0.17 -19.49
N HIS A 58 13.47 -0.59 -19.70
CA HIS A 58 12.37 -0.27 -18.77
C HIS A 58 12.64 -0.98 -17.44
N GLY A 59 12.23 -0.36 -16.32
CA GLY A 59 12.40 -0.95 -15.00
C GLY A 59 11.97 -0.02 -13.88
N TYR A 60 12.00 -0.54 -12.65
CA TYR A 60 11.73 0.28 -11.48
C TYR A 60 12.92 1.16 -11.16
N ARG A 61 12.63 2.43 -10.88
CA ARG A 61 13.60 3.40 -10.37
C ARG A 61 12.99 4.09 -9.15
N GLU A 62 13.86 4.63 -8.33
CA GLU A 62 13.49 5.51 -7.23
C GLU A 62 14.19 6.83 -7.44
N TYR A 63 13.42 7.91 -7.35
CA TYR A 63 13.95 9.25 -7.17
C TYR A 63 13.95 9.56 -5.67
N PHE A 64 15.12 9.83 -5.12
CA PHE A 64 15.35 10.20 -3.73
C PHE A 64 15.81 11.66 -3.68
N SER A 65 15.23 12.45 -2.78
CA SER A 65 15.59 13.84 -2.60
C SER A 65 15.81 14.26 -1.15
N ARG A 66 16.66 15.25 -0.97
CA ARG A 66 16.95 15.87 0.32
C ARG A 66 17.05 17.39 0.17
N ALA A 67 16.82 18.12 1.25
CA ALA A 67 17.10 19.55 1.25
C ALA A 67 18.59 19.85 0.92
N PRO A 68 18.88 20.94 0.18
CA PRO A 68 17.93 21.91 -0.35
C PRO A 68 17.15 21.38 -1.56
N PHE A 69 15.83 21.53 -1.57
CA PHE A 69 15.02 21.05 -2.69
C PHE A 69 15.09 22.03 -3.86
N LEU A 70 15.61 21.55 -5.00
CA LEU A 70 15.72 22.31 -6.24
C LEU A 70 14.93 21.61 -7.35
N ASP A 71 13.79 22.18 -7.74
CA ASP A 71 12.94 21.57 -8.75
C ASP A 71 13.57 21.61 -10.16
N GLY A 72 13.32 20.56 -10.95
CA GLY A 72 13.66 20.50 -12.37
C GLY A 72 15.13 20.21 -12.70
N THR A 73 16.00 20.01 -11.69
CA THR A 73 17.38 19.55 -11.88
C THR A 73 17.74 18.61 -10.75
N LEU A 74 18.35 17.48 -11.08
CA LEU A 74 18.85 16.53 -10.09
C LEU A 74 20.02 17.19 -9.34
N GLY A 75 19.78 17.60 -8.09
CA GLY A 75 20.79 18.22 -7.24
C GLY A 75 21.85 17.22 -6.80
N PRO A 76 23.01 17.66 -6.30
CA PRO A 76 24.05 16.75 -5.79
C PRO A 76 23.59 15.95 -4.55
N GLU A 77 22.54 16.42 -3.86
CA GLU A 77 21.87 15.75 -2.75
C GLU A 77 20.79 14.73 -3.17
N ASP A 78 20.37 14.77 -4.43
CA ASP A 78 19.35 13.89 -4.98
C ASP A 78 19.98 12.69 -5.70
N ALA A 79 19.20 11.63 -5.87
CA ALA A 79 19.61 10.48 -6.66
C ALA A 79 18.41 9.87 -7.37
N GLU A 80 18.61 9.45 -8.62
CA GLU A 80 17.67 8.56 -9.30
C GLU A 80 18.40 7.26 -9.60
N THR A 81 18.00 6.16 -8.95
CA THR A 81 18.70 4.86 -9.03
C THR A 81 17.74 3.73 -9.40
N PRO A 82 18.21 2.70 -10.13
CA PRO A 82 17.43 1.47 -10.30
C PRO A 82 17.13 0.80 -8.94
N VAL A 83 15.93 0.25 -8.79
CA VAL A 83 15.50 -0.47 -7.58
C VAL A 83 14.76 -1.76 -7.95
N GLU A 84 14.66 -2.69 -7.00
CA GLU A 84 13.72 -3.80 -7.08
C GLU A 84 12.46 -3.45 -6.30
N PHE A 85 11.31 -3.53 -6.93
CA PHE A 85 10.02 -3.24 -6.30
C PHE A 85 9.17 -4.50 -6.25
N VAL A 86 8.89 -4.99 -5.05
CA VAL A 86 8.13 -6.22 -4.80
C VAL A 86 6.90 -5.89 -3.96
N VAL A 87 5.73 -6.30 -4.45
CA VAL A 87 4.48 -6.25 -3.70
C VAL A 87 4.04 -7.68 -3.41
N SER A 88 4.07 -8.06 -2.13
CA SER A 88 3.42 -9.28 -1.65
C SER A 88 2.05 -8.90 -1.11
N PRO A 89 0.94 -9.40 -1.68
CA PRO A 89 -0.36 -9.27 -1.04
C PRO A 89 -0.27 -9.90 0.35
N TRP A 90 -0.53 -9.10 1.39
CA TRP A 90 -0.72 -9.67 2.71
C TRP A 90 -2.05 -10.42 2.69
N GLU A 91 -2.02 -11.75 2.56
CA GLU A 91 -3.21 -12.55 2.77
C GLU A 91 -3.61 -12.42 4.24
N MET A 92 -4.57 -11.53 4.52
CA MET A 92 -5.35 -11.61 5.74
C MET A 92 -6.16 -12.92 5.66
N THR A 93 -5.56 -14.02 6.12
CA THR A 93 -6.27 -15.26 6.47
C THR A 93 -7.18 -14.97 7.65
N THR A 94 -8.22 -14.17 7.42
CA THR A 94 -9.12 -13.79 8.49
C THR A 94 -10.06 -14.96 8.74
N PRO A 95 -10.11 -15.54 9.95
CA PRO A 95 -10.89 -16.74 10.22
C PRO A 95 -12.40 -16.46 10.33
N TRP A 96 -12.92 -15.41 9.68
CA TRP A 96 -14.35 -15.05 9.75
C TRP A 96 -15.28 -16.19 9.34
N ARG A 97 -14.82 -17.09 8.46
CA ARG A 97 -15.54 -18.33 8.13
C ARG A 97 -15.73 -19.21 9.35
N GLU A 98 -14.70 -19.39 10.16
CA GLU A 98 -14.73 -20.22 11.38
C GLU A 98 -15.55 -19.54 12.48
N VAL A 99 -15.40 -18.23 12.65
CA VAL A 99 -16.23 -17.43 13.58
C VAL A 99 -17.71 -17.53 13.22
N GLY A 100 -18.05 -17.42 11.93
CA GLY A 100 -19.42 -17.57 11.44
C GLY A 100 -19.99 -18.97 11.66
N LEU A 101 -19.19 -20.02 11.45
CA LEU A 101 -19.59 -21.41 11.70
C LEU A 101 -19.84 -21.68 13.20
N LEU A 102 -18.96 -21.18 14.07
CA LEU A 102 -19.10 -21.33 15.52
C LEU A 102 -20.33 -20.58 16.05
N ALA A 103 -20.59 -19.37 15.53
CA ALA A 103 -21.80 -18.64 15.85
C ALA A 103 -23.05 -19.43 15.42
N ALA A 104 -23.13 -19.89 14.17
CA ALA A 104 -24.26 -20.68 13.69
C ALA A 104 -24.49 -21.96 14.53
N LEU A 105 -23.42 -22.64 14.93
CA LEU A 105 -23.48 -23.83 15.78
C LEU A 105 -24.04 -23.51 17.18
N GLY A 106 -23.57 -22.43 17.79
CA GLY A 106 -24.05 -21.98 19.11
C GLY A 106 -25.53 -21.63 19.11
N TRP A 107 -26.02 -20.95 18.07
CA TRP A 107 -27.44 -20.63 17.89
C TRP A 107 -28.28 -21.89 17.65
N GLY A 108 -27.79 -22.84 16.86
CA GLY A 108 -28.47 -24.13 16.62
C GLY A 108 -28.63 -24.95 17.90
N LEU A 109 -27.60 -25.04 18.73
CA LEU A 109 -27.65 -25.74 20.02
C LEU A 109 -28.62 -25.07 21.01
N ALA A 110 -28.61 -23.74 21.09
CA ALA A 110 -29.55 -22.98 21.91
C ALA A 110 -31.01 -23.22 21.48
N TRP A 111 -31.29 -23.25 20.18
CA TRP A 111 -32.63 -23.54 19.65
C TRP A 111 -33.12 -24.94 20.01
N ILE A 112 -32.28 -25.97 19.85
CA ILE A 112 -32.62 -27.37 20.18
C ILE A 112 -32.91 -27.51 21.68
N SER A 113 -32.12 -26.87 22.55
CA SER A 113 -32.34 -26.90 24.00
C SER A 113 -33.70 -26.29 24.40
N ARG A 114 -34.12 -25.22 23.70
CA ARG A 114 -35.40 -24.54 23.92
C ARG A 114 -36.60 -25.39 23.48
N LEU A 115 -36.44 -26.21 22.44
CA LEU A 115 -37.48 -27.14 21.99
C LEU A 115 -37.66 -28.32 22.95
N ARG A 116 -36.57 -28.81 23.58
CA ARG A 116 -36.61 -29.91 24.55
C ARG A 116 -37.13 -29.50 25.94
N GLY A 117 -37.03 -28.22 26.30
CA GLY A 117 -37.48 -27.70 27.59
C GLY A 117 -38.98 -27.36 27.69
N ARG A 118 -39.79 -27.61 26.65
CA ARG A 118 -41.24 -27.32 26.71
C ARG A 118 -41.97 -28.51 27.34
N PRO A 119 -42.56 -28.38 28.55
CA PRO A 119 -43.37 -29.45 29.13
C PRO A 119 -44.61 -29.69 28.26
N VAL A 120 -44.90 -30.97 27.99
CA VAL A 120 -46.15 -31.38 27.36
C VAL A 120 -47.27 -31.13 28.37
N ALA A 121 -48.09 -30.12 28.12
CA ALA A 121 -49.32 -29.90 28.89
C ALA A 121 -50.22 -31.13 28.69
N ARG A 122 -50.52 -31.83 29.79
CA ARG A 122 -51.58 -32.84 29.88
C ARG A 122 -52.89 -32.16 30.25
#